data_AF-S0G1D6-F1
#
_entry.id   AF-S0G1D6-F1
#
_cell.length_a   1.000
_cell.length_b   1.000
_cell.length_c   1.000
_cell.angle_alpha   90.00
_cell.angle_beta   90.00
_cell.angle_gamma   90.00
#
_symmetry.space_group_name_H-M   'P 1'
#
loop_
_entity.id
_entity.type
_entity.pdbx_description
1 polymer ?
#
loop_
_entity_poly.entity_id
_entity_poly.type
_entity_poly.pdbx_seq_one_letter_code
_entity_poly.pdbx_strand_id
1 'polypeptide(L)'
;MKQHVKKKTRLAFINADWRDFQNTPAMDETHKGGILIDDYLEILNKTGWYHTHIIQAPMSSQRFSAGVVSAMQKRNILGVISRYVIVLGQNN
;
A
#
# COMPACT_ATOMS: atom_id res chain seq x y z
N MET A 1 -18.42 8.75 2.28
CA MET A 1 -17.86 7.95 3.39
C MET A 1 -17.91 8.65 4.77
N LYS A 2 -17.89 10.00 4.87
CA LYS A 2 -18.02 10.75 6.17
C LYS A 2 -19.39 10.66 6.86
N GLN A 3 -20.46 10.26 6.15
CA GLN A 3 -21.85 10.36 6.63
C GLN A 3 -22.19 9.51 7.87
N HIS A 4 -21.46 8.42 8.13
CA HIS A 4 -21.76 7.50 9.24
C HIS A 4 -20.71 7.53 10.35
N VAL A 5 -19.90 8.59 10.43
CA VAL A 5 -18.73 8.65 11.31
C VAL A 5 -18.84 9.86 12.24
N LYS A 6 -18.57 9.67 13.54
CA LYS A 6 -18.59 10.77 14.52
C LYS A 6 -17.57 11.85 14.14
N LYS A 7 -17.83 13.10 14.56
CA LYS A 7 -16.86 14.19 14.44
C LYS A 7 -15.60 13.87 15.25
N LYS A 8 -14.44 14.23 14.73
CA LYS A 8 -13.10 13.99 15.32
C LYS A 8 -12.69 12.51 15.37
N THR A 9 -13.41 11.60 14.70
CA THR A 9 -12.96 10.21 14.57
C THR A 9 -11.65 10.15 13.78
N ARG A 10 -10.73 9.30 14.23
CA ARG A 10 -9.55 8.89 13.46
C ARG A 10 -9.79 7.52 12.84
N LEU A 11 -9.34 7.34 11.61
CA LEU A 11 -9.32 6.05 10.93
C LEU A 11 -7.87 5.58 10.86
N ALA A 12 -7.61 4.34 11.25
CA ALA A 12 -6.30 3.71 11.10
C ALA A 12 -6.49 2.34 10.46
N PHE A 13 -5.69 2.07 9.42
CA PHE A 13 -5.71 0.77 8.75
C PHE A 13 -4.30 0.42 8.27
N ILE A 14 -4.05 -0.88 8.16
CA ILE A 14 -2.80 -1.41 7.61
C ILE A 14 -3.07 -1.89 6.18
N ASN A 15 -2.20 -1.51 5.24
CA ASN A 15 -2.29 -1.98 3.86
C ASN A 15 -0.90 -2.16 3.23
N ALA A 16 -0.83 -2.81 2.07
CA ALA A 16 0.37 -2.94 1.25
C ALA A 16 0.09 -2.41 -0.16
N ASP A 17 1.14 -2.12 -0.91
CA ASP A 17 1.00 -1.85 -2.34
C ASP A 17 0.51 -3.13 -3.05
N TRP A 18 -0.40 -2.96 -4.01
CA TRP A 18 -0.79 -4.01 -4.94
C TRP A 18 -0.05 -3.83 -6.26
N ARG A 19 0.74 -4.83 -6.63
CA ARG A 19 1.50 -4.91 -7.88
C ARG A 19 1.42 -6.33 -8.44
N ASP A 20 1.52 -6.47 -9.76
CA ASP A 20 1.66 -7.79 -10.40
C ASP A 20 3.09 -8.32 -10.23
N PHE A 21 3.35 -8.73 -8.99
CA PHE A 21 4.66 -9.13 -8.54
C PHE A 21 5.22 -10.36 -9.26
N GLN A 22 4.37 -11.26 -9.73
CA GLN A 22 4.83 -12.58 -10.19
C GLN A 22 5.11 -12.65 -11.69
N ASN A 23 4.71 -11.64 -12.47
CA ASN A 23 4.68 -11.81 -13.94
C ASN A 23 5.33 -10.67 -14.71
N THR A 24 5.52 -9.49 -14.12
CA THR A 24 6.01 -8.32 -14.87
C THR A 24 7.38 -7.86 -14.37
N PRO A 25 8.43 -7.85 -15.22
CA PRO A 25 9.74 -7.29 -14.86
C PRO A 25 9.65 -5.82 -14.45
N ALA A 26 10.50 -5.40 -13.53
CA ALA A 26 10.54 -4.06 -12.93
C ALA A 26 10.54 -2.91 -13.95
N MET A 27 11.24 -3.11 -15.07
CA MET A 27 11.37 -2.11 -16.14
C MET A 27 10.13 -2.01 -17.02
N ASP A 28 9.33 -3.07 -17.04
CA ASP A 28 8.09 -3.18 -17.83
C ASP A 28 6.84 -2.91 -16.97
N GLU A 29 7.02 -2.79 -15.64
CA GLU A 29 5.95 -2.42 -14.73
C GLU A 29 5.45 -1.01 -15.04
N THR A 30 4.13 -0.88 -15.19
CA THR A 30 3.45 0.41 -15.31
C THR A 30 2.50 0.58 -14.12
N HIS A 31 2.14 1.83 -13.81
CA HIS A 31 1.13 2.11 -12.77
C HIS A 31 -0.25 1.50 -13.09
N LYS A 32 -0.49 1.11 -14.36
CA LYS A 32 -1.78 0.62 -14.82
C LYS A 32 -2.14 -0.71 -14.15
N GLY A 33 -3.17 -0.68 -13.29
CA GLY A 33 -3.65 -1.85 -12.56
C GLY A 33 -2.95 -2.12 -11.22
N GLY A 34 -1.95 -1.31 -10.86
CA GLY A 34 -1.41 -1.25 -9.52
C GLY A 34 -2.31 -0.42 -8.60
N ILE A 35 -2.16 -0.62 -7.29
CA ILE A 35 -2.68 0.30 -6.27
C ILE A 35 -1.55 0.55 -5.30
N LEU A 36 -0.98 1.75 -5.35
CA LEU A 36 0.14 2.16 -4.53
C LEU A 36 -0.35 3.08 -3.41
N ILE A 37 0.54 3.39 -2.47
CA ILE A 37 0.22 4.27 -1.34
C ILE A 37 -0.37 5.64 -1.76
N ASP A 38 0.12 6.25 -2.83
CA ASP A 38 -0.38 7.51 -3.37
C ASP A 38 -1.82 7.40 -3.89
N ASP A 39 -2.18 6.30 -4.55
CA ASP A 39 -3.57 6.03 -4.95
C ASP A 39 -4.50 5.97 -3.73
N TYR A 40 -4.08 5.28 -2.66
CA TYR A 40 -4.86 5.25 -1.41
C TYR A 40 -5.03 6.65 -0.83
N LEU A 41 -3.96 7.44 -0.75
CA LEU A 41 -3.99 8.78 -0.21
C LEU A 41 -4.90 9.70 -1.04
N GLU A 42 -4.87 9.59 -2.37
CA GLU A 42 -5.72 10.36 -3.26
C GLU A 42 -7.21 10.03 -3.06
N ILE A 43 -7.56 8.74 -3.04
CA ILE A 43 -8.94 8.29 -2.84
C ILE A 43 -9.47 8.76 -1.48
N LEU A 44 -8.66 8.61 -0.43
CA LEU A 44 -9.03 9.02 0.92
C LEU A 44 -9.22 10.54 1.02
N ASN A 45 -8.34 11.32 0.40
CA ASN A 45 -8.46 12.77 0.34
C ASN A 45 -9.78 13.22 -0.32
N LYS A 46 -10.14 12.61 -1.45
CA LYS A 46 -11.42 12.88 -2.15
C LYS A 46 -12.65 12.56 -1.31
N THR A 47 -12.53 11.71 -0.28
CA THR A 47 -13.65 11.31 0.59
C THR A 47 -13.73 12.10 1.90
N GLY A 48 -12.91 13.15 2.05
CA GLY A 48 -12.92 14.06 3.20
C GLY A 48 -12.02 13.62 4.37
N TRP A 49 -11.08 12.72 4.10
CA TRP A 49 -10.06 12.30 5.06
C TRP A 49 -8.70 12.85 4.67
N TYR A 50 -7.89 13.27 5.62
CA TYR A 50 -6.48 13.61 5.36
C TYR A 50 -5.57 12.69 6.16
N HIS A 51 -4.45 12.30 5.57
CA HIS A 51 -3.45 11.53 6.30
C HIS A 51 -2.77 12.43 7.34
N THR A 52 -2.57 11.86 8.52
CA THR A 52 -1.84 12.49 9.62
C THR A 52 -0.50 11.81 9.82
N HIS A 53 -0.44 10.49 9.65
CA HIS A 53 0.74 9.68 9.86
C HIS A 53 0.75 8.52 8.87
N ILE A 54 1.94 8.17 8.41
CA ILE A 54 2.22 6.93 7.68
C ILE A 54 3.35 6.25 8.46
N ILE A 55 3.08 5.04 8.95
CA ILE A 55 4.05 4.26 9.71
C ILE A 55 4.40 3.03 8.88
N GLN A 56 5.69 2.88 8.56
CA GLN A 56 6.15 1.67 7.88
C GLN A 56 6.03 0.46 8.81
N ALA A 57 5.39 -0.59 8.31
CA ALA A 57 5.21 -1.86 8.99
C ALA A 57 5.82 -2.96 8.12
N PRO A 58 6.94 -3.58 8.50
CA PRO A 58 7.55 -4.62 7.68
C PRO A 58 6.59 -5.79 7.46
N MET A 59 6.68 -6.42 6.28
CA MET A 59 6.03 -7.70 6.05
C MET A 59 6.83 -8.84 6.68
N SER A 60 6.15 -9.91 7.06
CA SER A 60 6.82 -11.10 7.62
C SER A 60 7.84 -11.65 6.63
N SER A 61 9.05 -11.92 7.12
CA SER A 61 10.12 -12.57 6.35
C SER A 61 9.72 -13.94 5.81
N GLN A 62 8.71 -14.59 6.40
CA GLN A 62 8.13 -15.84 5.91
C GLN A 62 7.57 -15.73 4.48
N ARG A 63 7.22 -14.52 4.01
CA ARG A 63 6.77 -14.30 2.62
C ARG A 63 7.92 -14.28 1.60
N PHE A 64 9.16 -14.19 2.06
CA PHE A 64 10.37 -14.13 1.23
C PHE A 64 11.23 -15.37 1.44
N SER A 65 10.69 -16.54 1.11
CA SER A 65 11.50 -17.76 1.08
C SER A 65 12.62 -17.63 0.05
N ALA A 66 13.72 -18.37 0.23
CA ALA A 66 14.85 -18.34 -0.70
C ALA A 66 14.44 -18.63 -2.16
N GLY A 67 13.45 -19.51 -2.37
CA GLY A 67 12.90 -19.82 -3.69
C GLY A 67 12.16 -18.63 -4.32
N VAL A 68 11.36 -17.91 -3.52
CA VAL A 68 10.69 -16.68 -3.98
C VAL A 68 11.72 -15.62 -4.34
N VAL A 69 12.71 -15.36 -3.48
CA VAL A 69 13.76 -14.37 -3.72
C VAL A 69 14.59 -14.72 -4.96
N SER A 70 14.96 -15.99 -5.14
CA SER A 70 15.67 -16.46 -6.33
C SER A 70 14.85 -16.26 -7.61
N ALA A 71 13.55 -16.58 -7.57
CA ALA A 71 12.65 -16.32 -8.69
C ALA A 71 12.51 -14.82 -8.98
N MET A 72 12.49 -13.98 -7.94
CA MET A 72 12.46 -12.53 -8.11
C MET A 72 13.67 -12.01 -8.88
N GLN A 73 14.86 -12.43 -8.43
CA GLN A 73 16.12 -12.06 -9.04
C GLN A 73 16.21 -12.56 -10.50
N LYS A 74 15.82 -13.82 -10.75
CA LYS A 74 15.86 -14.40 -12.10
C LYS A 74 14.92 -13.70 -13.08
N ARG A 75 13.75 -13.24 -12.61
CA ARG A 75 12.72 -12.62 -13.45
C ARG A 75 12.75 -11.09 -13.43
N ASN A 76 13.71 -10.50 -12.68
CA ASN A 76 13.83 -9.05 -12.50
C ASN A 76 12.54 -8.38 -12.02
N ILE A 77 11.78 -9.00 -11.10
CA ILE A 77 10.49 -8.50 -10.59
C ILE A 77 10.65 -7.79 -9.22
N LEU A 78 9.86 -6.75 -8.95
CA LEU A 78 9.92 -6.00 -7.68
C LEU A 78 8.94 -6.53 -6.63
N GLY A 79 9.46 -6.96 -5.48
CA GLY A 79 8.64 -7.45 -4.37
C GLY A 79 8.04 -6.37 -3.51
N VAL A 80 6.78 -6.56 -3.12
CA VAL A 80 6.13 -5.77 -2.07
C VAL A 80 6.64 -6.27 -0.72
N ILE A 81 7.62 -5.55 -0.16
CA ILE A 81 8.34 -5.90 1.09
C ILE A 81 7.78 -5.22 2.34
N SER A 82 6.94 -4.20 2.16
CA SER A 82 6.45 -3.35 3.23
C SER A 82 4.93 -3.26 3.21
N ARG A 83 4.37 -3.08 4.41
CA ARG A 83 3.04 -2.54 4.64
C ARG A 83 3.19 -1.15 5.24
N TYR A 84 2.10 -0.42 5.26
CA TYR A 84 1.99 0.87 5.89
C TYR A 84 0.75 0.89 6.76
N VAL A 85 0.89 1.42 7.98
CA VAL A 85 -0.26 1.86 8.76
C VAL A 85 -0.53 3.31 8.37
N ILE A 86 -1.69 3.55 7.77
CA ILE A 86 -2.15 4.87 7.38
C ILE A 86 -3.13 5.35 8.44
N VAL A 87 -2.82 6.50 9.06
CA VAL A 87 -3.68 7.12 10.08
C VAL A 87 -4.24 8.42 9.55
N LEU A 88 -5.57 8.52 9.54
CA LEU A 88 -6.32 9.62 8.94
C LEU A 88 -7.07 10.43 10.00
N GLY A 89 -7.17 11.73 9.75
CA GLY A 89 -8.10 12.65 10.40
C GLY A 89 -9.22 13.07 9.44
N GLN A 90 -10.27 13.69 9.97
CA GLN A 90 -11.38 14.23 9.16
C GLN A 90 -11.09 15.67 8.75
N ASN A 91 -11.23 15.97 7.46
CA ASN A 91 -11.30 17.36 7.00
C ASN A 91 -12.55 18.00 7.64
N ASN A 92 -12.43 19.25 8.11
CA ASN A 92 -13.54 19.99 8.72
C ASN A 92 -14.73 20.09 7.76
#